data_AF-A0A3A0BJI0-F1
#
_entry.id   AF-A0A3A0BJI0-F1
#
_cell.length_a   1.000
_cell.length_b   1.000
_cell.length_c   1.000
_cell.angle_alpha   90.00
_cell.angle_beta   90.00
_cell.angle_gamma   90.00
#
_symmetry.space_group_name_H-M   'P 1'
#
loop_
_entity.id
_entity.type
_entity.pdbx_description
1 polymer ?
#
loop_
_entity_poly.entity_id
_entity_poly.type
_entity_poly.pdbx_seq_one_letter_code
_entity_poly.pdbx_strand_id
1 'polypeptide(L)'
;MQSFWQVALLAGLFVFAPSHAQKQLTVEAIYGGRELSGSLPSAVQWTPDGKAFTYFQRSEDGKLNVWRYDLASKQKSILMDSKNVSALAEQRQENRFTLGNYFWSPDGKAILLPSKNDLHLYDIASGATKRLTNDEAEERDPQFSPDSRRIAFLKNHNLHVLDLASGTTRQLTTEGQEHILIGKFDWVYEEEFSIRTGFYWSPDSRHIAYFQLDEREVPVFPLVDFIPVHNVYEPMRYPKAGDKNSIVKIGVIGVEGTNGGTRWVDLGPETDIYVPRIKWLPNSAELAVLRLNRDQNHLEFLLADAATGATRLLFEEKESNGWIDINDDWRFIANGQQLLWLSLRDGWSHLYLYNMNGKVVRQVTQGRWGVTEVEGVDEKNKLIYFTATEKSHLEPHLYKIKWDGAGMKRLTTRDGHHAINMSDNTKFYFDNFSNVSTPTQAVLHKNDGSIVEVIEPNNIPALQEYQFSAVEFSTMTTSDNVVLHYSMIKPPNFDPNKKYPVLMYVYGGPGSQTVVNRWGSSRGHWHQLLAQKGYIVVSVDNRGTGGRGKQFMMQTY
;
A
#
# COMPACT_ATOMS: atom_id res chain seq x y z
N MET A 1 -44.97 76.57 18.46
CA MET A 1 -44.93 75.43 17.52
C MET A 1 -43.75 75.64 16.59
N GLN A 2 -42.65 74.95 16.85
CA GLN A 2 -41.43 74.96 16.04
C GLN A 2 -41.49 73.84 15.00
N SER A 3 -40.99 74.10 13.80
CA SER A 3 -40.46 73.07 12.90
C SER A 3 -39.46 73.76 11.96
N PHE A 4 -38.18 73.44 12.16
CA PHE A 4 -37.07 73.76 11.28
C PHE A 4 -36.33 72.46 10.96
N TRP A 5 -35.87 72.37 9.72
CA TRP A 5 -35.17 71.26 9.09
C TRP A 5 -33.84 70.90 9.78
N GLN A 6 -33.51 69.61 9.85
CA GLN A 6 -32.12 69.14 9.92
C GLN A 6 -31.90 67.91 9.04
N VAL A 7 -30.91 68.06 8.15
CA VAL A 7 -30.31 67.07 7.28
C VAL A 7 -29.33 66.22 8.11
N ALA A 8 -29.46 64.90 8.06
CA ALA A 8 -28.49 63.98 8.66
C ALA A 8 -27.55 63.43 7.58
N LEU A 9 -26.26 63.80 7.67
CA LEU A 9 -25.15 63.15 6.97
C LEU A 9 -24.93 61.76 7.58
N LEU A 10 -25.11 60.70 6.78
CA LEU A 10 -24.66 59.35 7.11
C LEU A 10 -23.26 59.14 6.51
N ALA A 11 -22.23 59.33 7.33
CA ALA A 11 -20.87 58.95 7.01
C ALA A 11 -20.75 57.42 7.12
N GLY A 12 -20.60 56.74 5.98
CA GLY A 12 -20.28 55.32 5.93
C GLY A 12 -18.87 55.06 6.41
N LEU A 13 -18.73 54.51 7.61
CA LEU A 13 -17.49 53.89 8.09
C LEU A 13 -17.26 52.60 7.27
N PHE A 14 -16.46 52.71 6.21
CA PHE A 14 -15.82 51.55 5.61
C PHE A 14 -14.80 51.00 6.62
N VAL A 15 -15.16 49.91 7.29
CA VAL A 15 -14.19 49.08 8.01
C VAL A 15 -13.31 48.41 6.95
N PHE A 16 -12.17 49.03 6.66
CA PHE A 16 -11.09 48.36 5.94
C PHE A 16 -10.59 47.22 6.82
N ALA A 17 -11.00 45.99 6.50
CA ALA A 17 -10.30 44.82 7.00
C ALA A 17 -8.84 44.91 6.52
N PRO A 18 -7.83 44.78 7.39
CA PRO A 18 -6.44 44.80 6.97
C PRO A 18 -6.18 43.65 6.00
N SER A 19 -5.90 43.97 4.74
CA SER A 19 -5.34 43.06 3.74
C SER A 19 -4.01 42.55 4.30
N HIS A 20 -4.02 41.38 4.94
CA HIS A 20 -2.79 40.70 5.30
C HIS A 20 -2.09 40.33 4.00
N ALA A 21 -0.87 40.83 3.79
CA ALA A 21 -0.07 40.46 2.64
C ALA A 21 0.15 38.93 2.68
N GLN A 22 -0.23 38.25 1.60
CA GLN A 22 -0.14 36.79 1.51
C GLN A 22 1.33 36.36 1.53
N LYS A 23 1.67 35.38 2.37
CA LYS A 23 3.03 34.88 2.54
C LYS A 23 3.51 34.17 1.26
N GLN A 24 4.81 34.24 1.02
CA GLN A 24 5.48 33.40 0.03
C GLN A 24 5.92 32.09 0.68
N LEU A 25 5.80 30.98 -0.05
CA LEU A 25 6.34 29.70 0.36
C LEU A 25 7.86 29.79 0.46
N THR A 26 8.45 29.01 1.37
CA THR A 26 9.91 28.83 1.48
C THR A 26 10.24 27.35 1.56
N VAL A 27 11.51 26.99 1.34
CA VAL A 27 11.97 25.60 1.50
C VAL A 27 11.78 25.16 2.96
N GLU A 28 12.02 26.06 3.91
CA GLU A 28 11.87 25.83 5.34
C GLU A 28 10.41 25.59 5.74
N ALA A 29 9.45 26.32 5.17
CA ALA A 29 8.02 26.08 5.39
C ALA A 29 7.58 24.71 4.87
N ILE A 30 8.14 24.28 3.73
CA ILE A 30 7.78 23.01 3.08
C ILE A 30 8.40 21.80 3.79
N TYR A 31 9.66 21.90 4.21
CA TYR A 31 10.45 20.75 4.67
C TYR A 31 10.92 20.84 6.13
N GLY A 32 10.92 22.03 6.73
CA GLY A 32 11.41 22.27 8.09
C GLY A 32 10.40 22.00 9.20
N GLY A 33 9.11 21.91 8.88
CA GLY A 33 8.04 21.74 9.86
C GLY A 33 6.85 20.91 9.35
N ARG A 34 5.86 20.72 10.23
CA ARG A 34 4.60 19.99 9.91
C ARG A 34 3.43 20.93 9.59
N GLU A 35 3.67 22.24 9.58
CA GLU A 35 2.62 23.27 9.46
C GLU A 35 1.76 23.11 8.19
N LEU A 36 2.34 22.63 7.09
CA LEU A 36 1.63 22.41 5.81
C LEU A 36 1.20 20.96 5.59
N SER A 37 1.53 20.04 6.49
CA SER A 37 1.38 18.59 6.27
C SER A 37 0.08 18.01 6.81
N GLY A 38 -0.57 18.71 7.76
CA GLY A 38 -1.74 18.16 8.46
C GLY A 38 -1.41 16.97 9.35
N SER A 39 -2.43 16.31 9.90
CA SER A 39 -2.24 15.19 10.85
C SER A 39 -3.24 14.06 10.60
N LEU A 40 -3.02 13.32 9.52
CA LEU A 40 -3.85 12.15 9.20
C LEU A 40 -3.58 10.96 10.13
N PRO A 41 -4.61 10.14 10.41
CA PRO A 41 -4.43 8.79 10.93
C PRO A 41 -3.45 8.00 10.05
N SER A 42 -2.59 7.20 10.70
CA SER A 42 -1.65 6.31 10.00
C SER A 42 -1.80 4.88 10.53
N ALA A 43 -1.45 3.89 9.70
CA ALA A 43 -1.65 2.46 9.98
C ALA A 43 -3.06 2.14 10.51
N VAL A 44 -4.08 2.55 9.75
CA VAL A 44 -5.47 2.21 10.06
C VAL A 44 -5.65 0.69 9.90
N GLN A 45 -6.16 0.03 10.94
CA GLN A 45 -6.45 -1.40 10.96
C GLN A 45 -7.87 -1.65 11.47
N TRP A 46 -8.64 -2.45 10.77
CA TRP A 46 -9.94 -2.91 11.28
C TRP A 46 -9.74 -3.92 12.41
N THR A 47 -10.60 -3.88 13.43
CA THR A 47 -10.57 -4.92 14.46
C THR A 47 -11.10 -6.24 13.88
N PRO A 48 -10.60 -7.40 14.32
CA PRO A 48 -11.02 -8.69 13.77
C PRO A 48 -12.54 -8.97 13.86
N ASP A 49 -13.20 -8.41 14.87
CA ASP A 49 -14.66 -8.50 15.02
C ASP A 49 -15.45 -7.54 14.10
N GLY A 50 -14.75 -6.66 13.39
CA GLY A 50 -15.30 -5.66 12.48
C GLY A 50 -16.17 -4.60 13.15
N LYS A 51 -16.03 -4.39 14.46
CA LYS A 51 -16.83 -3.41 15.24
C LYS A 51 -16.12 -2.09 15.48
N ALA A 52 -14.81 -2.02 15.23
CA ALA A 52 -13.99 -0.85 15.43
C ALA A 52 -12.85 -0.82 14.40
N PHE A 53 -12.10 0.27 14.42
CA PHE A 53 -10.78 0.33 13.80
C PHE A 53 -9.80 1.03 14.74
N THR A 54 -8.52 0.73 14.56
CA THR A 54 -7.41 1.34 15.30
C THR A 54 -6.46 2.04 14.36
N TYR A 55 -5.71 3.02 14.87
CA TYR A 55 -4.75 3.78 14.08
C TYR A 55 -3.74 4.47 14.99
N PHE A 56 -2.57 4.77 14.43
CA PHE A 56 -1.61 5.66 15.06
C PHE A 56 -2.04 7.12 14.88
N GLN A 57 -2.03 7.86 15.99
CA GLN A 57 -2.11 9.32 15.97
C GLN A 57 -1.35 9.89 17.14
N ARG A 58 -0.74 11.06 16.93
CA ARG A 58 -0.09 11.79 18.02
C ARG A 58 -1.12 12.51 18.87
N SER A 59 -0.93 12.47 20.19
CA SER A 59 -1.60 13.37 21.13
C SER A 59 -1.02 14.79 21.04
N GLU A 60 -1.69 15.76 21.65
CA GLU A 60 -1.24 17.17 21.70
C GLU A 60 0.16 17.33 22.32
N ASP A 61 0.53 16.46 23.27
CA ASP A 61 1.87 16.39 23.86
C ASP A 61 2.93 15.76 22.93
N GLY A 62 2.57 15.50 21.68
CA GLY A 62 3.41 14.94 20.65
C GLY A 62 3.62 13.43 20.74
N LYS A 63 3.07 12.72 21.74
CA LYS A 63 3.27 11.28 21.90
C LYS A 63 2.45 10.47 20.92
N LEU A 64 3.04 9.45 20.30
CA LEU A 64 2.35 8.56 19.37
C LEU A 64 1.59 7.49 20.16
N ASN A 65 0.27 7.43 20.01
CA ASN A 65 -0.57 6.43 20.66
C ASN A 65 -1.30 5.59 19.61
N VAL A 66 -1.79 4.43 20.02
CA VAL A 66 -2.79 3.68 19.24
C VAL A 66 -4.17 4.06 19.75
N TRP A 67 -4.95 4.68 18.87
CA TRP A 67 -6.32 5.06 19.12
C TRP A 67 -7.26 3.98 18.60
N ARG A 68 -8.42 3.86 19.23
CA ARG A 68 -9.55 3.03 18.79
C ARG A 68 -10.75 3.93 18.56
N TYR A 69 -11.48 3.66 17.49
CA TYR A 69 -12.78 4.25 17.23
C TYR A 69 -13.81 3.12 17.12
N ASP A 70 -14.85 3.17 17.96
CA ASP A 70 -15.92 2.19 17.98
C ASP A 70 -17.08 2.61 17.07
N LEU A 71 -17.49 1.73 16.15
CA LEU A 71 -18.46 2.06 15.11
C LEU A 71 -19.89 2.25 15.64
N ALA A 72 -20.25 1.57 16.73
CA ALA A 72 -21.61 1.60 17.27
C ALA A 72 -21.83 2.85 18.14
N SER A 73 -20.90 3.12 19.04
CA SER A 73 -20.95 4.26 19.97
C SER A 73 -20.42 5.56 19.37
N LYS A 74 -19.67 5.47 18.26
CA LYS A 74 -18.94 6.60 17.64
C LYS A 74 -17.95 7.27 18.60
N GLN A 75 -17.44 6.50 19.56
CA GLN A 75 -16.50 7.00 20.54
C GLN A 75 -15.06 6.71 20.13
N LYS A 76 -14.21 7.72 20.30
CA LYS A 76 -12.76 7.64 20.15
C LYS A 76 -12.12 7.50 21.53
N SER A 77 -11.25 6.53 21.71
CA SER A 77 -10.48 6.32 22.94
C SER A 77 -9.05 5.90 22.65
N ILE A 78 -8.15 6.12 23.62
CA ILE A 78 -6.78 5.58 23.55
C ILE A 78 -6.85 4.09 23.89
N LEU A 79 -6.37 3.24 22.99
CA LEU A 79 -6.22 1.81 23.24
C LEU A 79 -4.87 1.51 23.89
N MET A 80 -3.78 2.03 23.33
CA MET A 80 -2.43 1.91 23.90
C MET A 80 -1.80 3.28 24.05
N ASP A 81 -1.59 3.69 25.30
CA ASP A 81 -0.84 4.89 25.67
C ASP A 81 0.65 4.56 25.74
N SER A 82 1.47 5.26 24.95
CA SER A 82 2.92 5.05 24.92
C SER A 82 3.62 5.36 26.26
N LYS A 83 2.94 6.02 27.21
CA LYS A 83 3.44 6.21 28.58
C LYS A 83 3.41 4.91 29.39
N ASN A 84 2.45 4.03 29.10
CA ASN A 84 2.21 2.80 29.86
C ASN A 84 2.69 1.55 29.10
N VAL A 85 2.78 1.64 27.77
CA VAL A 85 3.28 0.57 26.90
C VAL A 85 4.67 0.96 26.40
N SER A 86 5.71 0.60 27.15
CA SER A 86 7.10 0.98 26.82
C SER A 86 7.53 0.49 25.43
N ALA A 87 7.11 -0.71 25.03
CA ALA A 87 7.35 -1.27 23.70
C ALA A 87 6.85 -0.34 22.57
N LEU A 88 5.77 0.41 22.81
CA LEU A 88 5.24 1.38 21.84
C LEU A 88 6.11 2.64 21.72
N ALA A 89 6.68 3.11 22.84
CA ALA A 89 7.57 4.26 22.85
C ALA A 89 8.91 3.97 22.15
N GLU A 90 9.36 2.72 22.22
CA GLU A 90 10.65 2.26 21.76
C GLU A 90 10.70 1.96 20.24
N GLN A 91 9.56 1.73 19.58
CA GLN A 91 9.46 1.54 18.12
C GLN A 91 10.04 2.68 17.26
N ARG A 92 10.49 3.79 17.85
CA ARG A 92 11.01 4.97 17.14
C ARG A 92 12.51 5.19 17.28
N GLN A 93 13.18 4.47 18.18
CA GLN A 93 14.63 4.56 18.28
C GLN A 93 15.19 3.46 17.38
N GLU A 94 15.83 3.87 16.27
CA GLU A 94 16.63 3.02 15.38
C GLU A 94 15.84 2.21 14.32
N ASN A 95 15.49 2.86 13.21
CA ASN A 95 15.82 2.41 11.84
C ASN A 95 15.02 3.21 10.79
N ARG A 96 15.67 3.60 9.69
CA ARG A 96 15.07 4.36 8.58
C ARG A 96 13.96 3.59 7.82
N PHE A 97 13.76 2.31 8.13
CA PHE A 97 12.95 1.39 7.33
C PHE A 97 11.90 0.58 8.10
N THR A 98 11.82 0.70 9.43
CA THR A 98 10.75 0.07 10.22
C THR A 98 9.62 1.06 10.44
N LEU A 99 8.53 0.92 9.69
CA LEU A 99 7.25 1.48 10.13
C LEU A 99 6.88 0.73 11.40
N GLY A 100 6.91 1.42 12.55
CA GLY A 100 6.35 0.88 13.78
C GLY A 100 4.94 0.40 13.48
N ASN A 101 4.71 -0.92 13.59
CA ASN A 101 3.44 -1.54 13.29
C ASN A 101 3.05 -2.41 14.49
N TYR A 102 1.76 -2.70 14.58
CA TYR A 102 1.20 -3.61 15.57
C TYR A 102 0.27 -4.57 14.86
N PHE A 103 0.10 -5.78 15.40
CA PHE A 103 -0.67 -6.82 14.73
C PHE A 103 -1.73 -7.36 15.67
N TRP A 104 -2.99 -7.29 15.27
CA TRP A 104 -4.07 -7.93 16.02
C TRP A 104 -3.95 -9.46 15.95
N SER A 105 -4.20 -10.14 17.08
CA SER A 105 -4.46 -11.58 17.03
C SER A 105 -5.74 -11.83 16.24
N PRO A 106 -5.83 -12.91 15.43
CA PRO A 106 -7.05 -13.23 14.69
C PRO A 106 -8.32 -13.33 15.55
N ASP A 107 -8.20 -13.74 16.81
CA ASP A 107 -9.32 -13.78 17.76
C ASP A 107 -9.66 -12.43 18.42
N GLY A 108 -8.88 -11.38 18.14
CA GLY A 108 -9.10 -10.02 18.61
C GLY A 108 -8.80 -9.77 20.09
N LYS A 109 -8.15 -10.71 20.78
CA LYS A 109 -7.89 -10.59 22.22
C LYS A 109 -6.53 -10.01 22.58
N ALA A 110 -5.60 -9.98 21.64
CA ALA A 110 -4.26 -9.47 21.87
C ALA A 110 -3.72 -8.67 20.68
N ILE A 111 -2.68 -7.88 20.94
CA ILE A 111 -1.90 -7.17 19.93
C ILE A 111 -0.42 -7.54 20.10
N LEU A 112 0.23 -7.93 19.02
CA LEU A 112 1.66 -8.15 18.95
C LEU A 112 2.40 -6.86 18.60
N LEU A 113 3.44 -6.58 19.37
CA LEU A 113 4.28 -5.38 19.30
C LEU A 113 5.76 -5.78 19.21
N PRO A 114 6.37 -5.73 18.02
CA PRO A 114 7.82 -5.82 17.87
C PRO A 114 8.47 -4.53 18.43
N SER A 115 9.46 -4.67 19.30
CA SER A 115 10.20 -3.56 19.90
C SER A 115 11.60 -3.98 20.36
N LYS A 116 12.64 -3.23 19.97
CA LYS A 116 14.05 -3.45 20.35
C LYS A 116 14.48 -4.91 20.26
N ASN A 117 14.38 -5.49 19.07
CA ASN A 117 14.69 -6.89 18.77
C ASN A 117 13.72 -7.92 19.36
N ASP A 118 12.84 -7.56 20.29
CA ASP A 118 11.94 -8.49 20.98
C ASP A 118 10.46 -8.35 20.62
N LEU A 119 9.71 -9.41 20.94
CA LEU A 119 8.28 -9.50 20.75
C LEU A 119 7.54 -9.25 22.07
N HIS A 120 6.53 -8.38 22.03
CA HIS A 120 5.66 -8.08 23.17
C HIS A 120 4.21 -8.35 22.81
N LEU A 121 3.43 -8.82 23.78
CA LEU A 121 2.00 -9.09 23.64
C LEU A 121 1.22 -8.16 24.56
N TYR A 122 0.37 -7.34 23.98
CA TYR A 122 -0.59 -6.50 24.69
C TYR A 122 -1.94 -7.23 24.77
N ASP A 123 -2.42 -7.50 25.98
CA ASP A 123 -3.73 -8.10 26.22
C ASP A 123 -4.83 -7.02 26.23
N ILE A 124 -5.86 -7.19 25.40
CA ILE A 124 -6.88 -6.17 25.18
C ILE A 124 -7.80 -6.00 26.40
N ALA A 125 -8.05 -7.08 27.16
CA ALA A 125 -9.00 -7.05 28.27
C ALA A 125 -8.41 -6.41 29.53
N SER A 126 -7.18 -6.76 29.86
CA SER A 126 -6.47 -6.28 31.05
C SER A 126 -5.65 -5.01 30.80
N GLY A 127 -5.30 -4.73 29.55
CA GLY A 127 -4.37 -3.66 29.18
C GLY A 127 -2.92 -3.92 29.59
N ALA A 128 -2.59 -5.15 29.99
CA ALA A 128 -1.25 -5.55 30.39
C ALA A 128 -0.38 -5.90 29.18
N THR A 129 0.91 -5.60 29.26
CA THR A 129 1.91 -6.01 28.26
C THR A 129 2.79 -7.11 28.84
N LYS A 130 3.00 -8.18 28.08
CA LYS A 130 3.91 -9.29 28.39
C LYS A 130 5.01 -9.34 27.34
N ARG A 131 6.27 -9.33 27.76
CA ARG A 131 7.41 -9.63 26.87
C ARG A 131 7.44 -11.14 26.59
N LEU A 132 7.53 -11.52 25.32
CA LEU A 132 7.47 -12.90 24.84
C LEU A 132 8.85 -13.49 24.57
N THR A 133 9.78 -12.67 24.05
CA THR A 133 11.17 -13.05 23.76
C THR A 133 12.13 -12.15 24.52
N ASN A 134 13.35 -12.64 24.75
CA ASN A 134 14.40 -11.91 25.46
C ASN A 134 15.75 -12.39 24.93
N ASP A 135 16.02 -12.05 23.67
CA ASP A 135 17.17 -12.51 22.91
C ASP A 135 18.02 -11.31 22.47
N GLU A 136 19.33 -11.51 22.26
CA GLU A 136 20.19 -10.44 21.69
C GLU A 136 19.93 -10.24 20.20
N ALA A 137 19.56 -11.31 19.50
CA ALA A 137 19.27 -11.31 18.07
C ALA A 137 17.89 -10.72 17.77
N GLU A 138 17.78 -9.95 16.70
CA GLU A 138 16.52 -9.37 16.23
C GLU A 138 15.51 -10.45 15.79
N GLU A 139 14.31 -10.41 16.37
CA GLU A 139 13.13 -11.07 15.82
C GLU A 139 12.47 -10.21 14.73
N ARG A 140 12.38 -10.77 13.52
CA ARG A 140 11.85 -10.06 12.34
C ARG A 140 10.57 -10.70 11.82
N ASP A 141 9.74 -9.86 11.22
CA ASP A 141 8.47 -10.20 10.55
C ASP A 141 7.55 -11.16 11.34
N PRO A 142 7.17 -10.84 12.59
CA PRO A 142 6.43 -11.77 13.42
C PRO A 142 4.94 -11.83 13.03
N GLN A 143 4.36 -13.04 12.99
CA GLN A 143 2.98 -13.28 12.56
C GLN A 143 2.27 -14.25 13.49
N PHE A 144 1.04 -13.90 13.91
CA PHE A 144 0.15 -14.86 14.55
C PHE A 144 -0.22 -16.02 13.62
N SER A 145 -0.32 -17.22 14.18
CA SER A 145 -1.05 -18.29 13.52
C SER A 145 -2.54 -17.94 13.41
N PRO A 146 -3.27 -18.40 12.38
CA PRO A 146 -4.71 -18.15 12.21
C PRO A 146 -5.57 -18.51 13.43
N ASP A 147 -5.18 -19.52 14.21
CA ASP A 147 -5.85 -19.92 15.45
C ASP A 147 -5.46 -19.09 16.69
N SER A 148 -4.60 -18.08 16.53
CA SER A 148 -4.09 -17.18 17.58
C SER A 148 -3.27 -17.87 18.69
N ARG A 149 -2.80 -19.09 18.48
CA ARG A 149 -2.07 -19.87 19.51
C ARG A 149 -0.56 -19.74 19.44
N ARG A 150 -0.03 -19.35 18.29
CA ARG A 150 1.41 -19.32 18.02
C ARG A 150 1.81 -18.04 17.33
N ILE A 151 3.11 -17.72 17.41
CA ILE A 151 3.73 -16.64 16.66
C ILE A 151 4.90 -17.23 15.88
N ALA A 152 4.90 -17.08 14.56
CA ALA A 152 6.06 -17.36 13.72
C ALA A 152 6.88 -16.09 13.53
N PHE A 153 8.20 -16.20 13.45
CA PHE A 153 9.11 -15.08 13.23
C PHE A 153 10.45 -15.57 12.71
N LEU A 154 11.27 -14.66 12.19
CA LEU A 154 12.63 -14.93 11.77
C LEU A 154 13.60 -14.52 12.87
N LYS A 155 14.57 -15.39 13.18
CA LYS A 155 15.69 -15.10 14.07
C LYS A 155 16.92 -15.84 13.57
N ASN A 156 18.09 -15.18 13.59
CA ASN A 156 19.36 -15.78 13.13
C ASN A 156 19.23 -16.49 11.77
N HIS A 157 18.68 -15.79 10.78
CA HIS A 157 18.45 -16.27 9.41
C HIS A 157 17.46 -17.44 9.27
N ASN A 158 16.76 -17.85 10.33
CA ASN A 158 15.93 -19.04 10.33
C ASN A 158 14.52 -18.79 10.86
N LEU A 159 13.58 -19.60 10.40
CA LEU A 159 12.18 -19.55 10.82
C LEU A 159 12.00 -20.21 12.18
N HIS A 160 11.29 -19.53 13.08
CA HIS A 160 10.98 -19.97 14.42
C HIS A 160 9.47 -19.88 14.68
N VAL A 161 8.98 -20.67 15.64
CA VAL A 161 7.61 -20.61 16.15
C VAL A 161 7.62 -20.62 17.67
N LEU A 162 6.96 -19.63 18.27
CA LEU A 162 6.67 -19.53 19.70
C LEU A 162 5.25 -20.03 19.96
N ASP A 163 5.10 -20.96 20.91
CA ASP A 163 3.81 -21.35 21.46
C ASP A 163 3.41 -20.41 22.62
N LEU A 164 2.27 -19.73 22.51
CA LEU A 164 1.88 -18.69 23.47
C LEU A 164 1.48 -19.25 24.84
N ALA A 165 0.99 -20.48 24.89
CA ALA A 165 0.53 -21.11 26.12
C ALA A 165 1.72 -21.55 26.99
N SER A 166 2.69 -22.23 26.40
CA SER A 166 3.89 -22.73 27.06
C SER A 166 5.02 -21.69 27.16
N GLY A 167 5.03 -20.69 26.27
CA GLY A 167 6.13 -19.74 26.11
C GLY A 167 7.38 -20.37 25.48
N THR A 168 7.26 -21.55 24.87
CA THR A 168 8.40 -22.26 24.28
C THR A 168 8.60 -21.88 22.82
N THR A 169 9.85 -21.58 22.46
CA THR A 169 10.26 -21.29 21.07
C THR A 169 10.90 -22.51 20.45
N ARG A 170 10.52 -22.80 19.20
CA ARG A 170 11.08 -23.87 18.37
C ARG A 170 11.63 -23.28 17.08
N GLN A 171 12.87 -23.64 16.74
CA GLN A 171 13.46 -23.38 15.43
C GLN A 171 12.95 -24.42 14.42
N LEU A 172 12.46 -23.98 13.27
CA LEU A 172 11.90 -24.83 12.22
C LEU A 172 12.91 -25.12 11.09
N THR A 173 13.74 -24.16 10.73
CA THR A 173 14.78 -24.29 9.69
C THR A 173 16.17 -24.11 10.28
N THR A 174 17.21 -24.68 9.67
CA THR A 174 18.59 -24.61 10.17
C THR A 174 19.62 -24.23 9.10
N GLU A 175 19.20 -24.17 7.85
CA GLU A 175 20.03 -23.92 6.68
C GLU A 175 20.31 -22.44 6.41
N GLY A 176 19.53 -21.54 7.04
CA GLY A 176 19.60 -20.11 6.84
C GLY A 176 20.95 -19.54 7.24
N GLN A 177 21.51 -18.72 6.34
CA GLN A 177 22.84 -18.11 6.44
C GLN A 177 22.79 -16.68 5.87
N GLU A 178 23.93 -16.01 5.81
CA GLU A 178 24.06 -14.70 5.16
C GLU A 178 23.50 -14.72 3.73
N HIS A 179 23.90 -15.71 2.94
CA HIS A 179 23.57 -15.85 1.51
C HIS A 179 22.44 -16.86 1.21
N ILE A 180 21.87 -17.50 2.24
CA ILE A 180 20.69 -18.36 2.13
C ILE A 180 19.58 -17.72 2.96
N LEU A 181 18.67 -17.04 2.27
CA LEU A 181 17.63 -16.24 2.87
C LEU A 181 16.38 -17.10 3.09
N ILE A 182 16.01 -17.33 4.36
CA ILE A 182 14.81 -18.10 4.73
C ILE A 182 13.73 -17.15 5.20
N GLY A 183 12.56 -17.22 4.56
CA GLY A 183 11.38 -16.45 4.97
C GLY A 183 11.51 -14.93 4.80
N LYS A 184 12.59 -14.46 4.18
CA LYS A 184 12.88 -13.05 3.85
C LYS A 184 13.39 -12.97 2.41
N PHE A 185 13.52 -11.75 1.91
CA PHE A 185 13.85 -11.48 0.52
C PHE A 185 15.18 -10.76 0.33
N ASP A 186 15.71 -10.85 -0.88
CA ASP A 186 16.81 -10.03 -1.36
C ASP A 186 16.28 -8.68 -1.85
N TRP A 187 17.19 -7.81 -2.32
CA TRP A 187 16.84 -6.48 -2.79
C TRP A 187 15.84 -6.50 -3.96
N VAL A 188 15.99 -7.43 -4.91
CA VAL A 188 15.14 -7.51 -6.11
C VAL A 188 13.70 -7.83 -5.71
N TYR A 189 13.50 -8.80 -4.83
CA TYR A 189 12.16 -9.17 -4.40
C TYR A 189 11.48 -8.07 -3.57
N GLU A 190 12.22 -7.41 -2.67
CA GLU A 190 11.66 -6.33 -1.86
C GLU A 190 11.31 -5.08 -2.67
N GLU A 191 12.15 -4.70 -3.64
CA GLU A 191 11.97 -3.49 -4.44
C GLU A 191 11.05 -3.74 -5.65
N GLU A 192 11.36 -4.74 -6.48
CA GLU A 192 10.72 -4.92 -7.80
C GLU A 192 9.41 -5.71 -7.71
N PHE A 193 9.25 -6.60 -6.73
CA PHE A 193 7.99 -7.32 -6.48
C PHE A 193 7.22 -6.79 -5.26
N SER A 194 7.74 -5.78 -4.56
CA SER A 194 7.10 -5.12 -3.41
C SER A 194 6.66 -6.10 -2.31
N ILE A 195 7.45 -7.14 -2.04
CA ILE A 195 7.17 -8.15 -1.01
C ILE A 195 8.29 -8.21 0.02
N ARG A 196 7.92 -8.16 1.30
CA ARG A 196 8.87 -8.14 2.43
C ARG A 196 8.66 -9.27 3.44
N THR A 197 7.59 -10.04 3.26
CA THR A 197 7.23 -11.20 4.08
C THR A 197 7.40 -12.45 3.24
N GLY A 198 8.34 -13.31 3.61
CA GLY A 198 8.67 -14.51 2.84
C GLY A 198 8.10 -15.81 3.43
N PHE A 199 7.16 -15.76 4.36
CA PHE A 199 6.51 -16.95 4.90
C PHE A 199 5.04 -16.71 5.28
N TYR A 200 4.23 -17.77 5.19
CA TYR A 200 2.78 -17.71 5.34
C TYR A 200 2.22 -18.97 6.02
N TRP A 201 1.42 -18.77 7.06
CA TRP A 201 0.69 -19.83 7.75
C TRP A 201 -0.39 -20.47 6.86
N SER A 202 -0.52 -21.79 6.94
CA SER A 202 -1.71 -22.48 6.43
C SER A 202 -2.95 -22.07 7.22
N PRO A 203 -4.15 -21.99 6.61
CA PRO A 203 -5.37 -21.58 7.31
C PRO A 203 -5.72 -22.41 8.55
N ASP A 204 -5.35 -23.69 8.56
CA ASP A 204 -5.51 -24.60 9.71
C ASP A 204 -4.42 -24.46 10.79
N SER A 205 -3.45 -23.55 10.61
CA SER A 205 -2.35 -23.28 11.53
C SER A 205 -1.34 -24.43 11.73
N ARG A 206 -1.32 -25.42 10.84
CA ARG A 206 -0.46 -26.63 10.98
C ARG A 206 0.85 -26.56 10.20
N HIS A 207 0.91 -25.73 9.18
CA HIS A 207 2.06 -25.61 8.28
C HIS A 207 2.41 -24.14 8.05
N ILE A 208 3.66 -23.92 7.65
CA ILE A 208 4.14 -22.64 7.13
C ILE A 208 4.76 -22.92 5.75
N ALA A 209 4.30 -22.20 4.73
CA ALA A 209 4.97 -22.11 3.45
C ALA A 209 5.98 -20.97 3.50
N TYR A 210 7.20 -21.16 2.99
CA TYR A 210 8.26 -20.15 3.04
C TYR A 210 9.12 -20.13 1.79
N PHE A 211 9.65 -18.95 1.49
CA PHE A 211 10.66 -18.73 0.46
C PHE A 211 12.05 -19.07 1.00
N GLN A 212 12.86 -19.74 0.18
CA GLN A 212 14.31 -19.79 0.32
C GLN A 212 14.94 -19.17 -0.92
N LEU A 213 15.76 -18.13 -0.74
CA LEU A 213 16.59 -17.57 -1.80
C LEU A 213 18.07 -17.92 -1.57
N ASP A 214 18.75 -18.33 -2.62
CA ASP A 214 20.21 -18.52 -2.64
C ASP A 214 20.85 -17.46 -3.52
N GLU A 215 21.50 -16.49 -2.89
CA GLU A 215 22.05 -15.31 -3.55
C GLU A 215 23.56 -15.42 -3.78
N ARG A 216 24.18 -16.60 -3.60
CA ARG A 216 25.64 -16.80 -3.73
C ARG A 216 26.21 -16.33 -5.06
N GLU A 217 25.48 -16.59 -6.14
CA GLU A 217 25.85 -16.27 -7.52
C GLU A 217 25.51 -14.83 -7.92
N VAL A 218 24.81 -14.08 -7.05
CA VAL A 218 24.48 -12.67 -7.29
C VAL A 218 25.73 -11.81 -7.06
N PRO A 219 26.10 -10.93 -8.00
CA PRO A 219 27.23 -10.01 -7.83
C PRO A 219 27.07 -9.11 -6.60
N VAL A 220 28.20 -8.78 -5.96
CA VAL A 220 28.24 -7.88 -4.81
C VAL A 220 28.53 -6.45 -5.28
N PHE A 221 27.62 -5.53 -5.00
CA PHE A 221 27.78 -4.10 -5.17
C PHE A 221 28.39 -3.46 -3.92
N PRO A 222 29.46 -2.65 -4.05
CA PRO A 222 30.14 -2.08 -2.90
C PRO A 222 29.52 -0.75 -2.47
N LEU A 223 28.78 -0.72 -1.36
CA LEU A 223 28.38 0.53 -0.70
C LEU A 223 29.40 0.91 0.39
N VAL A 224 29.46 2.20 0.70
CA VAL A 224 30.36 2.75 1.72
C VAL A 224 29.59 3.76 2.56
N ASP A 225 29.54 3.53 3.87
CA ASP A 225 29.08 4.52 4.83
C ASP A 225 30.23 5.47 5.19
N PHE A 226 30.04 6.75 4.88
CA PHE A 226 30.99 7.84 5.13
C PHE A 226 30.67 8.64 6.40
N ILE A 227 29.63 8.28 7.16
CA ILE A 227 29.24 8.99 8.40
C ILE A 227 30.27 8.77 9.52
N PRO A 228 30.75 7.54 9.80
CA PRO A 228 31.75 7.30 10.84
C PRO A 228 33.13 7.82 10.43
N VAL A 229 34.00 8.09 11.41
CA VAL A 229 35.39 8.57 11.17
C VAL A 229 36.19 7.59 10.29
N HIS A 230 35.96 6.30 10.49
CA HIS A 230 36.49 5.26 9.63
C HIS A 230 35.33 4.71 8.80
N ASN A 231 35.37 4.97 7.50
CA ASN A 231 34.31 4.55 6.58
C ASN A 231 34.07 3.04 6.70
N VAL A 232 32.81 2.66 6.69
CA VAL A 232 32.37 1.27 6.81
C VAL A 232 32.00 0.75 5.43
N TYR A 233 32.51 -0.43 5.07
CA TYR A 233 32.11 -1.12 3.86
C TYR A 233 30.79 -1.87 4.08
N GLU A 234 29.81 -1.62 3.24
CA GLU A 234 28.46 -2.21 3.30
C GLU A 234 28.19 -2.97 1.98
N PRO A 235 28.62 -4.24 1.85
CA PRO A 235 28.35 -5.02 0.66
C PRO A 235 26.84 -5.28 0.51
N MET A 236 26.33 -5.16 -0.71
CA MET A 236 24.96 -5.55 -1.05
C MET A 236 24.96 -6.44 -2.29
N ARG A 237 24.29 -7.59 -2.24
CA ARG A 237 24.08 -8.42 -3.43
C ARG A 237 23.05 -7.77 -4.32
N TYR A 238 23.44 -7.44 -5.55
CA TYR A 238 22.65 -6.63 -6.47
C TYR A 238 22.89 -7.09 -7.92
N PRO A 239 21.96 -7.83 -8.52
CA PRO A 239 22.08 -8.25 -9.92
C PRO A 239 21.74 -7.07 -10.83
N LYS A 240 22.65 -6.71 -11.74
CA LYS A 240 22.32 -5.81 -12.85
C LYS A 240 21.64 -6.58 -13.98
N ALA A 241 21.13 -5.85 -14.97
CA ALA A 241 20.54 -6.45 -16.17
C ALA A 241 21.50 -7.47 -16.81
N GLY A 242 21.03 -8.71 -16.96
CA GLY A 242 21.81 -9.83 -17.51
C GLY A 242 22.61 -10.64 -16.49
N ASP A 243 22.78 -10.18 -15.26
CA ASP A 243 23.44 -10.94 -14.20
C ASP A 243 22.56 -12.11 -13.72
N LYS A 244 23.16 -13.05 -12.99
CA LYS A 244 22.40 -14.11 -12.31
C LYS A 244 21.59 -13.52 -11.15
N ASN A 245 20.33 -13.92 -11.07
CA ASN A 245 19.49 -13.68 -9.90
C ASN A 245 19.74 -14.73 -8.80
N SER A 246 19.16 -14.48 -7.62
CA SER A 246 19.01 -15.49 -6.58
C SER A 246 18.18 -16.67 -7.08
N ILE A 247 18.60 -17.88 -6.72
CA ILE A 247 17.82 -19.10 -7.00
C ILE A 247 16.73 -19.22 -5.94
N VAL A 248 15.47 -19.25 -6.37
CA VAL A 248 14.31 -19.37 -5.48
C VAL A 248 13.85 -20.82 -5.30
N LYS A 249 13.47 -21.17 -4.07
CA LYS A 249 12.72 -22.39 -3.72
C LYS A 249 11.56 -22.05 -2.79
N ILE A 250 10.50 -22.86 -2.85
CA ILE A 250 9.36 -22.76 -1.91
C ILE A 250 9.30 -24.03 -1.07
N GLY A 251 9.38 -23.87 0.24
CA GLY A 251 9.29 -24.95 1.22
C GLY A 251 7.96 -24.91 1.98
N VAL A 252 7.44 -26.08 2.36
CA VAL A 252 6.33 -26.24 3.31
C VAL A 252 6.82 -27.05 4.50
N ILE A 253 6.66 -26.52 5.70
CA ILE A 253 7.12 -27.16 6.95
C ILE A 253 6.00 -27.23 7.98
N GLY A 254 5.92 -28.35 8.70
CA GLY A 254 4.98 -28.54 9.80
C GLY A 254 5.47 -27.89 11.09
N VAL A 255 4.57 -27.26 11.85
CA VAL A 255 4.96 -26.50 13.05
C VAL A 255 5.14 -27.34 14.32
N GLU A 256 4.71 -28.61 14.29
CA GLU A 256 4.78 -29.52 15.44
C GLU A 256 6.09 -30.30 15.58
N GLY A 257 7.01 -30.21 14.62
CA GLY A 257 8.35 -30.80 14.73
C GLY A 257 9.03 -31.08 13.39
N THR A 258 10.36 -31.13 13.41
CA THR A 258 11.23 -31.31 12.23
C THR A 258 11.33 -32.75 11.72
N ASN A 259 10.71 -33.73 12.40
CA ASN A 259 10.78 -35.15 12.03
C ASN A 259 10.28 -35.43 10.60
N GLY A 260 9.48 -34.52 10.03
CA GLY A 260 9.05 -34.58 8.63
C GLY A 260 10.02 -33.94 7.63
N GLY A 261 10.84 -32.96 8.03
CA GLY A 261 11.62 -32.09 7.14
C GLY A 261 10.77 -31.18 6.24
N THR A 262 11.41 -30.23 5.56
CA THR A 262 10.75 -29.36 4.56
C THR A 262 10.27 -30.17 3.36
N ARG A 263 9.03 -29.94 2.91
CA ARG A 263 8.53 -30.37 1.60
C ARG A 263 8.82 -29.27 0.58
N TRP A 264 9.64 -29.57 -0.42
CA TRP A 264 9.96 -28.61 -1.47
C TRP A 264 8.92 -28.70 -2.58
N VAL A 265 8.35 -27.55 -2.95
CA VAL A 265 7.44 -27.45 -4.10
C VAL A 265 8.22 -27.66 -5.39
N ASP A 266 7.68 -28.48 -6.29
CA ASP A 266 8.23 -28.72 -7.61
C ASP A 266 7.99 -27.53 -8.55
N LEU A 267 9.02 -26.68 -8.68
CA LEU A 267 9.04 -25.56 -9.62
C LEU A 267 9.60 -25.93 -10.99
N GLY A 268 9.82 -27.21 -11.27
CA GLY A 268 10.48 -27.69 -12.48
C GLY A 268 12.02 -27.51 -12.46
N PRO A 269 12.70 -27.89 -13.55
CA PRO A 269 14.16 -27.90 -13.61
C PRO A 269 14.80 -26.54 -13.92
N GLU A 270 14.04 -25.58 -14.48
CA GLU A 270 14.54 -24.25 -14.77
C GLU A 270 14.67 -23.44 -13.47
N THR A 271 15.82 -22.80 -13.28
CA THR A 271 16.14 -22.03 -12.07
C THR A 271 16.19 -20.53 -12.32
N ASP A 272 16.35 -20.08 -13.58
CA ASP A 272 16.29 -18.66 -13.93
C ASP A 272 14.83 -18.22 -14.09
N ILE A 273 14.14 -18.19 -12.94
CA ILE A 273 12.73 -17.85 -12.78
C ILE A 273 12.55 -16.92 -11.60
N TYR A 274 11.36 -16.35 -11.49
CA TYR A 274 10.86 -15.72 -10.28
C TYR A 274 9.63 -16.45 -9.76
N VAL A 275 9.42 -16.35 -8.45
CA VAL A 275 8.16 -16.69 -7.78
C VAL A 275 7.63 -15.43 -7.11
N PRO A 276 6.87 -14.58 -7.80
CA PRO A 276 6.43 -13.31 -7.23
C PRO A 276 5.45 -13.44 -6.06
N ARG A 277 4.61 -14.49 -6.02
CA ARG A 277 3.60 -14.67 -4.96
C ARG A 277 3.35 -16.15 -4.66
N ILE A 278 3.07 -16.45 -3.39
CA ILE A 278 2.47 -17.71 -2.95
C ILE A 278 1.26 -17.43 -2.05
N LYS A 279 0.26 -18.31 -2.06
CA LYS A 279 -0.93 -18.16 -1.21
C LYS A 279 -1.58 -19.51 -0.91
N TRP A 280 -1.88 -19.76 0.35
CA TRP A 280 -2.64 -20.95 0.72
C TRP A 280 -4.06 -20.91 0.18
N LEU A 281 -4.56 -22.07 -0.27
CA LEU A 281 -5.98 -22.24 -0.51
C LEU A 281 -6.71 -22.40 0.85
N PRO A 282 -8.00 -22.04 0.94
CA PRO A 282 -8.79 -22.21 2.16
C PRO A 282 -8.81 -23.64 2.73
N ASN A 283 -8.55 -24.64 1.88
CA ASN A 283 -8.51 -26.05 2.26
C ASN A 283 -7.25 -26.46 3.05
N SER A 284 -6.24 -25.59 3.18
CA SER A 284 -4.94 -25.88 3.81
C SER A 284 -4.12 -27.04 3.22
N ALA A 285 -4.57 -27.61 2.10
CA ALA A 285 -3.95 -28.75 1.43
C ALA A 285 -3.17 -28.34 0.18
N GLU A 286 -3.57 -27.24 -0.46
CA GLU A 286 -2.93 -26.73 -1.66
C GLU A 286 -2.34 -25.33 -1.43
N LEU A 287 -1.19 -25.07 -2.05
CA LEU A 287 -0.53 -23.77 -2.10
C LEU A 287 -0.53 -23.27 -3.55
N ALA A 288 -1.09 -22.09 -3.78
CA ALA A 288 -0.95 -21.38 -5.04
C ALA A 288 0.48 -20.81 -5.15
N VAL A 289 1.10 -20.97 -6.31
CA VAL A 289 2.44 -20.47 -6.61
C VAL A 289 2.40 -19.82 -7.99
N LEU A 290 2.73 -18.53 -8.03
CA LEU A 290 2.94 -17.82 -9.30
C LEU A 290 4.38 -18.02 -9.74
N ARG A 291 4.60 -18.68 -10.88
CA ARG A 291 5.94 -18.84 -11.49
C ARG A 291 6.05 -17.92 -12.70
N LEU A 292 7.03 -17.03 -12.71
CA LEU A 292 7.28 -16.08 -13.79
C LEU A 292 8.64 -16.39 -14.42
N ASN A 293 8.71 -16.41 -15.74
CA ASN A 293 10.00 -16.59 -16.42
C ASN A 293 10.90 -15.35 -16.28
N ARG A 294 12.20 -15.50 -16.57
CA ARG A 294 13.19 -14.40 -16.51
C ARG A 294 12.81 -13.18 -17.36
N ASP A 295 12.23 -13.40 -18.55
CA ASP A 295 11.79 -12.33 -19.46
C ASP A 295 10.49 -11.63 -18.99
N GLN A 296 9.86 -12.12 -17.91
CA GLN A 296 8.66 -11.58 -17.31
C GLN A 296 7.47 -11.50 -18.27
N ASN A 297 7.37 -12.43 -19.22
CA ASN A 297 6.36 -12.44 -20.27
C ASN A 297 5.55 -13.74 -20.31
N HIS A 298 5.84 -14.68 -19.40
CA HIS A 298 5.09 -15.91 -19.21
C HIS A 298 4.92 -16.18 -17.72
N LEU A 299 3.68 -16.05 -17.25
CA LEU A 299 3.28 -16.29 -15.87
C LEU A 299 2.45 -17.58 -15.81
N GLU A 300 2.78 -18.47 -14.89
CA GLU A 300 2.05 -19.70 -14.63
C GLU A 300 1.47 -19.66 -13.22
N PHE A 301 0.16 -19.91 -13.12
CA PHE A 301 -0.52 -20.11 -11.85
C PHE A 301 -0.50 -21.60 -11.54
N LEU A 302 0.36 -22.02 -10.61
CA LEU A 302 0.51 -23.41 -10.19
C LEU A 302 -0.26 -23.66 -8.88
N LEU A 303 -0.74 -24.88 -8.71
CA LEU A 303 -1.27 -25.39 -7.46
C LEU A 303 -0.38 -26.55 -6.99
N ALA A 304 0.27 -26.36 -5.84
CA ALA A 304 1.16 -27.31 -5.21
C ALA A 304 0.43 -28.07 -4.10
N ASP A 305 0.53 -29.40 -4.08
CA ASP A 305 0.09 -30.21 -2.95
C ASP A 305 1.08 -30.03 -1.78
N ALA A 306 0.58 -29.61 -0.62
CA ALA A 306 1.42 -29.26 0.52
C ALA A 306 2.13 -30.45 1.18
N ALA A 307 1.60 -31.67 0.99
CA ALA A 307 2.15 -32.87 1.60
C ALA A 307 3.28 -33.49 0.77
N THR A 308 3.21 -33.34 -0.56
CA THR A 308 4.12 -33.98 -1.52
C THR A 308 5.03 -33.00 -2.25
N GLY A 309 4.63 -31.73 -2.37
CA GLY A 309 5.30 -30.71 -3.18
C GLY A 309 4.97 -30.78 -4.68
N ALA A 310 4.21 -31.79 -5.13
CA ALA A 310 3.86 -31.93 -6.54
C ALA A 310 2.98 -30.77 -7.03
N THR A 311 3.25 -30.25 -8.22
CA THR A 311 2.52 -29.11 -8.79
C THR A 311 1.66 -29.51 -9.98
N ARG A 312 0.57 -28.78 -10.19
CA ARG A 312 -0.23 -28.80 -11.41
C ARG A 312 -0.49 -27.37 -11.90
N LEU A 313 -0.48 -27.17 -13.21
CA LEU A 313 -0.86 -25.90 -13.82
C LEU A 313 -2.37 -25.67 -13.66
N LEU A 314 -2.77 -24.52 -13.14
CA LEU A 314 -4.14 -24.06 -13.17
C LEU A 314 -4.41 -23.32 -14.48
N PHE A 315 -3.67 -22.26 -14.76
CA PHE A 315 -3.67 -21.54 -16.03
C PHE A 315 -2.36 -20.77 -16.22
N GLU A 316 -2.15 -20.21 -17.41
CA GLU A 316 -1.01 -19.36 -17.73
C GLU A 316 -1.46 -18.04 -18.37
N GLU A 317 -0.65 -17.00 -18.22
CA GLU A 317 -0.71 -15.77 -19.00
C GLU A 317 0.57 -15.62 -19.81
N LYS A 318 0.43 -15.12 -21.05
CA LYS A 318 1.53 -14.90 -21.98
C LYS A 318 1.42 -13.52 -22.59
N GLU A 319 2.52 -12.79 -22.59
CA GLU A 319 2.63 -11.48 -23.19
C GLU A 319 3.63 -11.52 -24.34
N SER A 320 3.19 -11.24 -25.56
CA SER A 320 4.09 -11.24 -26.73
C SER A 320 4.79 -9.91 -26.95
N ASN A 321 4.25 -8.81 -26.41
CA ASN A 321 4.71 -7.46 -26.72
C ASN A 321 4.77 -6.58 -25.47
N GLY A 322 5.58 -7.01 -24.49
CA GLY A 322 5.77 -6.34 -23.21
C GLY A 322 6.07 -7.34 -22.09
N TRP A 323 5.55 -7.05 -20.91
CA TRP A 323 5.72 -7.84 -19.69
C TRP A 323 4.37 -8.14 -19.03
N ILE A 324 4.35 -9.00 -18.02
CA ILE A 324 3.19 -9.29 -17.19
C ILE A 324 3.38 -8.58 -15.85
N ASP A 325 2.47 -7.65 -15.53
CA ASP A 325 2.47 -6.97 -14.23
C ASP A 325 2.04 -7.93 -13.12
N ILE A 326 2.81 -7.92 -12.02
CA ILE A 326 2.48 -8.65 -10.81
C ILE A 326 1.68 -7.75 -9.87
N ASN A 327 0.57 -8.28 -9.34
CA ASN A 327 -0.30 -7.59 -8.38
C ASN A 327 -0.85 -8.58 -7.32
N ASP A 328 -1.52 -8.02 -6.32
CA ASP A 328 -2.12 -8.75 -5.20
C ASP A 328 -3.66 -8.85 -5.29
N ASP A 329 -4.24 -8.39 -6.40
CA ASP A 329 -5.69 -8.21 -6.61
C ASP A 329 -6.43 -9.48 -7.04
N TRP A 330 -6.00 -10.62 -6.49
CA TRP A 330 -6.58 -11.92 -6.77
C TRP A 330 -6.95 -12.68 -5.48
N ARG A 331 -8.09 -13.35 -5.52
CA ARG A 331 -8.70 -13.95 -4.32
C ARG A 331 -9.35 -15.28 -4.67
N PHE A 332 -9.11 -16.29 -3.83
CA PHE A 332 -9.97 -17.46 -3.79
C PHE A 332 -11.31 -17.08 -3.19
N ILE A 333 -12.38 -17.42 -3.88
CA ILE A 333 -13.77 -17.14 -3.48
C ILE A 333 -14.59 -18.43 -3.58
N ALA A 334 -15.84 -18.38 -3.11
CA ALA A 334 -16.71 -19.54 -3.01
C ALA A 334 -16.02 -20.68 -2.25
N ASN A 335 -15.39 -20.33 -1.12
CA ASN A 335 -14.61 -21.26 -0.28
C ASN A 335 -13.52 -22.03 -1.06
N GLY A 336 -12.83 -21.35 -1.99
CA GLY A 336 -11.74 -21.94 -2.78
C GLY A 336 -12.17 -22.69 -4.04
N GLN A 337 -13.46 -22.60 -4.43
CA GLN A 337 -13.96 -23.25 -5.66
C GLN A 337 -13.79 -22.37 -6.91
N GLN A 338 -13.53 -21.08 -6.73
CA GLN A 338 -13.27 -20.14 -7.81
C GLN A 338 -12.12 -19.20 -7.45
N LEU A 339 -11.50 -18.64 -8.48
CA LEU A 339 -10.45 -17.63 -8.37
C LEU A 339 -10.94 -16.36 -9.07
N LEU A 340 -10.98 -15.25 -8.34
CA LEU A 340 -11.02 -13.90 -8.90
C LEU A 340 -9.59 -13.50 -9.29
N TRP A 341 -9.39 -13.12 -10.54
CA TRP A 341 -8.09 -12.82 -11.13
C TRP A 341 -8.12 -11.50 -11.88
N LEU A 342 -7.12 -10.65 -11.67
CA LEU A 342 -6.93 -9.41 -12.41
C LEU A 342 -5.96 -9.63 -13.57
N SER A 343 -6.36 -9.26 -14.78
CA SER A 343 -5.58 -9.50 -16.00
C SER A 343 -5.67 -8.35 -16.99
N LEU A 344 -4.56 -8.06 -17.68
CA LEU A 344 -4.48 -7.09 -18.79
C LEU A 344 -4.73 -7.70 -20.18
N ARG A 345 -5.20 -8.96 -20.26
CA ARG A 345 -5.25 -9.74 -21.50
C ARG A 345 -6.04 -9.12 -22.66
N ASP A 346 -7.07 -8.32 -22.37
CA ASP A 346 -7.90 -7.66 -23.38
C ASP A 346 -7.43 -6.24 -23.71
N GLY A 347 -6.27 -5.85 -23.16
CA GLY A 347 -5.68 -4.52 -23.31
C GLY A 347 -5.92 -3.60 -22.11
N TRP A 348 -6.80 -3.97 -21.18
CA TRP A 348 -7.07 -3.21 -19.96
C TRP A 348 -7.11 -4.13 -18.74
N SER A 349 -6.77 -3.59 -17.59
CA SER A 349 -6.80 -4.35 -16.33
C SER A 349 -8.26 -4.65 -15.95
N HIS A 350 -8.67 -5.91 -16.06
CA HIS A 350 -10.04 -6.35 -15.82
C HIS A 350 -10.11 -7.63 -15.00
N LEU A 351 -11.25 -7.82 -14.34
CA LEU A 351 -11.52 -8.92 -13.43
C LEU A 351 -12.09 -10.11 -14.17
N TYR A 352 -11.55 -11.30 -13.90
CA TYR A 352 -11.97 -12.57 -14.46
C TYR A 352 -12.24 -13.57 -13.33
N LEU A 353 -13.27 -14.38 -13.49
CA LEU A 353 -13.54 -15.53 -12.63
C LEU A 353 -13.07 -16.80 -13.32
N TYR A 354 -12.24 -17.55 -12.63
CA TYR A 354 -11.77 -18.88 -13.01
C TYR A 354 -12.41 -19.94 -12.13
N ASN A 355 -12.63 -21.13 -12.69
CA ASN A 355 -12.83 -22.33 -11.89
C ASN A 355 -11.48 -23.01 -11.57
N MET A 356 -11.49 -23.96 -10.64
CA MET A 356 -10.27 -24.69 -10.23
C MET A 356 -9.72 -25.70 -11.26
N ASN A 357 -10.34 -25.76 -12.45
CA ASN A 357 -9.84 -26.49 -13.62
C ASN A 357 -9.19 -25.55 -14.65
N GLY A 358 -8.97 -24.27 -14.31
CA GLY A 358 -8.27 -23.33 -15.19
C GLY A 358 -9.12 -22.67 -16.25
N LYS A 359 -10.44 -22.90 -16.28
CA LYS A 359 -11.33 -22.29 -17.27
C LYS A 359 -11.89 -20.98 -16.76
N VAL A 360 -11.83 -19.95 -17.61
CA VAL A 360 -12.55 -18.69 -17.41
C VAL A 360 -14.05 -18.98 -17.42
N VAL A 361 -14.70 -18.69 -16.30
CA VAL A 361 -16.15 -18.75 -16.12
C VAL A 361 -16.79 -17.45 -16.59
N ARG A 362 -16.14 -16.31 -16.34
CA ARG A 362 -16.67 -14.97 -16.64
C ARG A 362 -15.57 -13.92 -16.71
N GLN A 363 -15.69 -12.99 -17.64
CA GLN A 363 -15.08 -11.66 -17.52
C GLN A 363 -16.08 -10.75 -16.79
N VAL A 364 -15.73 -10.30 -15.59
CA VAL A 364 -16.62 -9.56 -14.68
C VAL A 364 -16.67 -8.09 -15.03
N THR A 365 -15.53 -7.49 -15.40
CA THR A 365 -15.42 -6.09 -15.83
C THR A 365 -14.86 -5.99 -17.25
N GLN A 366 -15.27 -4.96 -17.98
CA GLN A 366 -14.86 -4.73 -19.37
C GLN A 366 -15.02 -3.24 -19.73
N GLY A 367 -14.20 -2.74 -20.65
CA GLY A 367 -14.28 -1.38 -21.16
C GLY A 367 -12.93 -0.83 -21.59
N ARG A 368 -12.86 0.49 -21.83
CA ARG A 368 -11.60 1.22 -22.13
C ARG A 368 -11.14 2.00 -20.90
N TRP A 369 -10.96 1.27 -19.81
CA TRP A 369 -10.57 1.75 -18.48
C TRP A 369 -10.03 0.55 -17.68
N GLY A 370 -9.25 0.79 -16.63
CA GLY A 370 -8.64 -0.29 -15.83
C GLY A 370 -9.16 -0.34 -14.40
N VAL A 371 -9.35 -1.56 -13.88
CA VAL A 371 -9.38 -1.81 -12.44
C VAL A 371 -7.97 -1.58 -11.88
N THR A 372 -7.89 -0.79 -10.82
CA THR A 372 -6.63 -0.45 -10.15
C THR A 372 -6.38 -1.35 -8.94
N GLU A 373 -7.39 -1.59 -8.10
CA GLU A 373 -7.28 -2.46 -6.92
C GLU A 373 -8.61 -3.17 -6.62
N VAL A 374 -8.56 -4.39 -6.07
CA VAL A 374 -9.70 -5.12 -5.52
C VAL A 374 -9.75 -4.89 -4.01
N GLU A 375 -10.64 -4.00 -3.59
CA GLU A 375 -10.82 -3.57 -2.20
C GLU A 375 -11.46 -4.64 -1.31
N GLY A 376 -12.45 -5.36 -1.84
CA GLY A 376 -13.18 -6.34 -1.03
C GLY A 376 -14.14 -7.22 -1.83
N VAL A 377 -14.46 -8.39 -1.28
CA VAL A 377 -15.39 -9.34 -1.88
C VAL A 377 -16.41 -9.76 -0.82
N ASP A 378 -17.70 -9.49 -1.10
CA ASP A 378 -18.81 -9.98 -0.29
C ASP A 378 -19.34 -11.28 -0.93
N GLU A 379 -18.87 -12.42 -0.45
CA GLU A 379 -19.30 -13.73 -0.98
C GLU A 379 -20.78 -14.02 -0.75
N LYS A 380 -21.34 -13.53 0.37
CA LYS A 380 -22.74 -13.77 0.72
C LYS A 380 -23.68 -13.12 -0.29
N ASN A 381 -23.39 -11.88 -0.68
CA ASN A 381 -24.18 -11.13 -1.64
C ASN A 381 -23.63 -11.17 -3.07
N LYS A 382 -22.52 -11.89 -3.28
CA LYS A 382 -21.81 -12.01 -4.57
C LYS A 382 -21.45 -10.66 -5.17
N LEU A 383 -20.89 -9.76 -4.34
CA LEU A 383 -20.41 -8.45 -4.76
C LEU A 383 -18.89 -8.38 -4.73
N ILE A 384 -18.32 -7.61 -5.63
CA ILE A 384 -16.92 -7.21 -5.66
C ILE A 384 -16.88 -5.68 -5.55
N TYR A 385 -16.02 -5.19 -4.67
CA TYR A 385 -15.70 -3.78 -4.50
C TYR A 385 -14.29 -3.55 -5.00
N PHE A 386 -14.11 -2.56 -5.87
CA PHE A 386 -12.85 -2.32 -6.56
C PHE A 386 -12.70 -0.85 -6.92
N THR A 387 -11.46 -0.35 -6.98
CA THR A 387 -11.15 0.96 -7.54
C THR A 387 -10.85 0.84 -9.03
N ALA A 388 -11.24 1.84 -9.82
CA ALA A 388 -11.02 1.85 -11.27
C ALA A 388 -10.98 3.26 -11.86
N THR A 389 -10.39 3.37 -13.05
CA THR A 389 -10.27 4.61 -13.84
C THR A 389 -11.45 4.85 -14.80
N GLU A 390 -12.58 4.16 -14.61
CA GLU A 390 -13.75 4.23 -15.52
C GLU A 390 -14.27 5.65 -15.72
N LYS A 391 -14.37 6.41 -14.62
CA LYS A 391 -14.79 7.82 -14.67
C LYS A 391 -13.77 8.71 -15.38
N SER A 392 -12.49 8.49 -15.13
CA SER A 392 -11.37 9.31 -15.60
C SER A 392 -10.04 8.64 -15.27
N HIS A 393 -9.08 8.71 -16.19
CA HIS A 393 -7.71 8.25 -15.96
C HIS A 393 -6.91 9.12 -14.97
N LEU A 394 -7.46 10.28 -14.58
CA LEU A 394 -6.84 11.20 -13.61
C LEU A 394 -7.17 10.85 -12.15
N GLU A 395 -8.19 10.03 -11.93
CA GLU A 395 -8.78 9.78 -10.60
C GLU A 395 -9.38 8.38 -10.48
N PRO A 396 -8.83 7.51 -9.62
CA PRO A 396 -9.47 6.24 -9.30
C PRO A 396 -10.70 6.49 -8.42
N HIS A 397 -11.77 5.77 -8.72
CA HIS A 397 -13.02 5.78 -7.96
C HIS A 397 -13.38 4.39 -7.47
N LEU A 398 -14.00 4.29 -6.30
CA LEU A 398 -14.60 3.05 -5.81
C LEU A 398 -15.90 2.69 -6.56
N TYR A 399 -15.99 1.44 -7.01
CA TYR A 399 -17.16 0.82 -7.61
C TYR A 399 -17.55 -0.44 -6.85
N LYS A 400 -18.79 -0.87 -7.07
CA LYS A 400 -19.23 -2.24 -6.77
C LYS A 400 -19.86 -2.89 -8.00
N ILE A 401 -19.74 -4.21 -8.11
CA ILE A 401 -20.33 -5.01 -9.19
C ILE A 401 -20.72 -6.39 -8.66
N LYS A 402 -21.69 -7.05 -9.28
CA LYS A 402 -21.96 -8.47 -9.01
C LYS A 402 -20.94 -9.37 -9.70
N TRP A 403 -20.76 -10.57 -9.18
CA TRP A 403 -19.84 -11.58 -9.77
C TRP A 403 -20.20 -11.97 -11.21
N ASP A 404 -21.47 -11.84 -11.60
CA ASP A 404 -21.94 -12.10 -12.97
C ASP A 404 -21.66 -10.93 -13.94
N GLY A 405 -21.10 -9.83 -13.45
CA GLY A 405 -20.84 -8.59 -14.17
C GLY A 405 -22.00 -7.60 -14.18
N ALA A 406 -23.14 -7.92 -13.55
CA ALA A 406 -24.30 -7.05 -13.56
C ALA A 406 -24.24 -5.95 -12.48
N GLY A 407 -24.91 -4.83 -12.76
CA GLY A 407 -25.19 -3.80 -11.76
C GLY A 407 -23.96 -3.03 -11.26
N MET A 408 -22.95 -2.83 -12.12
CA MET A 408 -21.81 -1.99 -11.79
C MET A 408 -22.28 -0.59 -11.38
N LYS A 409 -21.78 -0.09 -10.24
CA LYS A 409 -22.15 1.22 -9.69
C LYS A 409 -20.97 1.88 -9.01
N ARG A 410 -20.68 3.14 -9.39
CA ARG A 410 -19.74 4.02 -8.67
C ARG A 410 -20.30 4.41 -7.30
N LEU A 411 -19.49 4.28 -6.25
CA LEU A 411 -19.88 4.61 -4.86
C LEU A 411 -19.33 5.97 -4.41
N THR A 412 -18.13 6.33 -4.86
CA THR A 412 -17.52 7.64 -4.59
C THR A 412 -18.08 8.69 -5.55
N THR A 413 -18.29 9.91 -5.04
CA THR A 413 -19.02 10.96 -5.78
C THR A 413 -18.24 12.25 -5.98
N ARG A 414 -17.20 12.51 -5.19
CA ARG A 414 -16.36 13.71 -5.27
C ARG A 414 -15.29 13.50 -6.33
N ASP A 415 -15.07 14.47 -7.21
CA ASP A 415 -13.96 14.39 -8.17
C ASP A 415 -12.62 14.59 -7.44
N GLY A 416 -11.71 13.65 -7.60
CA GLY A 416 -10.44 13.56 -6.90
C GLY A 416 -9.95 12.13 -6.74
N HIS A 417 -8.79 12.00 -6.12
CA HIS A 417 -8.17 10.73 -5.82
C HIS A 417 -8.75 10.12 -4.55
N HIS A 418 -9.26 8.89 -4.65
CA HIS A 418 -9.76 8.09 -3.55
C HIS A 418 -8.80 6.92 -3.27
N ALA A 419 -8.30 6.82 -2.05
CA ALA A 419 -7.57 5.65 -1.57
C ALA A 419 -8.43 4.94 -0.52
N ILE A 420 -8.86 3.73 -0.84
CA ILE A 420 -9.87 3.00 -0.08
C ILE A 420 -9.20 1.99 0.85
N ASN A 421 -9.76 1.82 2.04
CA ASN A 421 -9.40 0.76 2.96
C ASN A 421 -10.70 0.12 3.47
N MET A 422 -11.10 -0.98 2.82
CA MET A 422 -12.35 -1.70 3.09
C MET A 422 -12.19 -2.63 4.31
N SER A 423 -13.24 -2.74 5.14
CA SER A 423 -13.27 -3.71 6.24
C SER A 423 -13.37 -5.14 5.72
N ASP A 424 -12.81 -6.12 6.45
CA ASP A 424 -12.83 -7.54 6.03
C ASP A 424 -14.25 -8.09 5.82
N ASN A 425 -15.21 -7.60 6.61
CA ASN A 425 -16.63 -7.95 6.47
C ASN A 425 -17.36 -7.14 5.39
N THR A 426 -16.65 -6.27 4.66
CA THR A 426 -17.12 -5.40 3.57
C THR A 426 -18.30 -4.48 3.93
N LYS A 427 -18.51 -4.16 5.21
CA LYS A 427 -19.63 -3.30 5.65
C LYS A 427 -19.27 -1.82 5.66
N PHE A 428 -17.99 -1.50 5.85
CA PHE A 428 -17.48 -0.15 5.96
C PHE A 428 -16.19 0.01 5.18
N TYR A 429 -15.85 1.24 4.82
CA TYR A 429 -14.54 1.56 4.28
C TYR A 429 -14.08 2.94 4.74
N PHE A 430 -12.76 3.08 4.86
CA PHE A 430 -12.06 4.33 4.94
C PHE A 430 -11.80 4.88 3.55
N ASP A 431 -12.13 6.14 3.32
CA ASP A 431 -11.78 6.90 2.12
C ASP A 431 -10.81 8.01 2.49
N ASN A 432 -9.56 7.85 2.07
CA ASN A 432 -8.57 8.92 2.08
C ASN A 432 -8.71 9.72 0.79
N PHE A 433 -9.68 10.63 0.78
CA PHE A 433 -9.98 11.47 -0.37
C PHE A 433 -9.05 12.68 -0.44
N SER A 434 -8.56 13.03 -1.62
CA SER A 434 -7.94 14.33 -1.87
C SER A 434 -8.15 14.79 -3.31
N ASN A 435 -7.93 16.06 -3.59
CA ASN A 435 -7.79 16.55 -4.97
C ASN A 435 -6.75 17.68 -5.01
N VAL A 436 -6.48 18.24 -6.18
CA VAL A 436 -5.42 19.28 -6.33
C VAL A 436 -5.64 20.53 -5.48
N SER A 437 -6.86 20.74 -4.96
CA SER A 437 -7.25 21.91 -4.16
C SER A 437 -7.58 21.59 -2.70
N THR A 438 -7.74 20.30 -2.37
CA THR A 438 -8.23 19.84 -1.07
C THR A 438 -7.19 18.89 -0.47
N PRO A 439 -6.56 19.25 0.66
CA PRO A 439 -5.71 18.33 1.42
C PRO A 439 -6.44 17.02 1.72
N THR A 440 -5.69 15.93 1.82
CA THR A 440 -6.28 14.61 2.05
C THR A 440 -7.14 14.60 3.31
N GLN A 441 -8.36 14.07 3.23
CA GLN A 441 -9.31 13.92 4.33
C GLN A 441 -9.57 12.44 4.56
N ALA A 442 -9.71 12.02 5.81
CA ALA A 442 -10.09 10.65 6.15
C ALA A 442 -11.58 10.60 6.49
N VAL A 443 -12.37 9.90 5.67
CA VAL A 443 -13.82 9.78 5.84
C VAL A 443 -14.21 8.32 5.97
N LEU A 444 -15.05 8.01 6.95
CA LEU A 444 -15.62 6.69 7.15
C LEU A 444 -16.96 6.58 6.44
N HIS A 445 -17.12 5.54 5.62
CA HIS A 445 -18.32 5.26 4.86
C HIS A 445 -18.87 3.86 5.17
N LYS A 446 -20.17 3.67 4.91
CA LYS A 446 -20.76 2.34 4.71
C LYS A 446 -20.49 1.86 3.28
N ASN A 447 -20.59 0.56 3.07
CA ASN A 447 -20.41 -0.10 1.76
C ASN A 447 -21.43 0.27 0.67
N ASP A 448 -22.42 1.12 0.95
CA ASP A 448 -23.33 1.70 -0.02
C ASP A 448 -22.91 3.10 -0.50
N GLY A 449 -21.84 3.65 0.08
CA GLY A 449 -21.33 5.00 -0.20
C GLY A 449 -21.74 6.05 0.82
N SER A 450 -22.69 5.76 1.73
CA SER A 450 -23.14 6.73 2.72
C SER A 450 -22.06 7.06 3.74
N ILE A 451 -21.89 8.36 4.04
CA ILE A 451 -20.95 8.84 5.04
C ILE A 451 -21.46 8.45 6.43
N VAL A 452 -20.57 7.87 7.25
CA VAL A 452 -20.80 7.62 8.68
C VAL A 452 -20.26 8.76 9.51
N GLU A 453 -19.00 9.16 9.25
CA GLU A 453 -18.29 10.21 9.98
C GLU A 453 -17.07 10.72 9.20
N VAL A 454 -16.71 12.00 9.37
CA VAL A 454 -15.42 12.54 8.93
C VAL A 454 -14.44 12.36 10.08
N ILE A 455 -13.53 11.39 9.98
CA ILE A 455 -12.59 11.03 11.06
C ILE A 455 -11.48 12.07 11.18
N GLU A 456 -10.98 12.57 10.05
CA GLU A 456 -10.01 13.68 10.03
C GLU A 456 -10.33 14.58 8.83
N PRO A 457 -10.92 15.78 9.05
CA PRO A 457 -11.19 16.73 7.98
C PRO A 457 -9.90 17.31 7.39
N ASN A 458 -8.78 17.21 8.12
CA ASN A 458 -7.46 17.70 7.78
C ASN A 458 -7.45 19.17 7.37
N ASN A 459 -8.12 19.99 8.18
CA ASN A 459 -8.09 21.44 8.00
C ASN A 459 -6.70 21.95 8.37
N ILE A 460 -6.00 22.57 7.42
CA ILE A 460 -4.66 23.13 7.61
C ILE A 460 -4.76 24.66 7.45
N PRO A 461 -5.04 25.42 8.53
CA PRO A 461 -5.24 26.88 8.45
C PRO A 461 -4.07 27.62 7.83
N ALA A 462 -2.83 27.15 8.09
CA ALA A 462 -1.62 27.73 7.53
C ALA A 462 -1.62 27.81 5.99
N LEU A 463 -2.34 26.93 5.28
CA LEU A 463 -2.44 26.99 3.82
C LEU A 463 -3.12 28.28 3.33
N GLN A 464 -4.03 28.86 4.13
CA GLN A 464 -4.74 30.10 3.78
C GLN A 464 -3.83 31.32 3.78
N GLU A 465 -2.66 31.23 4.43
CA GLU A 465 -1.69 32.31 4.49
C GLU A 465 -0.88 32.45 3.18
N TYR A 466 -0.92 31.44 2.30
CA TYR A 466 -0.12 31.38 1.07
C TYR A 466 -0.98 31.48 -0.19
N GLN A 467 -0.40 32.05 -1.25
CA GLN A 467 -1.07 32.19 -2.54
C GLN A 467 -0.81 30.95 -3.42
N PHE A 468 -1.75 30.00 -3.39
CA PHE A 468 -1.72 28.82 -4.26
C PHE A 468 -2.32 29.15 -5.63
N SER A 469 -1.61 28.76 -6.69
CA SER A 469 -2.11 28.82 -8.07
C SER A 469 -2.86 27.55 -8.42
N ALA A 470 -3.87 27.65 -9.29
CA ALA A 470 -4.62 26.48 -9.73
C ALA A 470 -3.72 25.49 -10.51
N VAL A 471 -3.99 24.20 -10.33
CA VAL A 471 -3.45 23.15 -11.19
C VAL A 471 -4.43 22.93 -12.33
N GLU A 472 -4.02 23.25 -13.55
CA GLU A 472 -4.83 23.09 -14.75
C GLU A 472 -4.48 21.77 -15.44
N PHE A 473 -5.50 20.98 -15.83
CA PHE A 473 -5.33 19.75 -16.60
C PHE A 473 -5.77 19.96 -18.05
N SER A 474 -5.02 19.40 -18.99
CA SER A 474 -5.36 19.46 -20.41
C SER A 474 -4.67 18.33 -21.17
N THR A 475 -4.81 18.33 -22.50
CA THR A 475 -4.20 17.35 -23.39
C THR A 475 -3.43 18.02 -24.52
N MET A 476 -2.41 17.32 -24.99
CA MET A 476 -1.69 17.66 -26.22
C MET A 476 -1.65 16.44 -27.13
N THR A 477 -1.62 16.68 -28.44
CA THR A 477 -1.47 15.61 -29.44
C THR A 477 -0.06 15.70 -30.04
N THR A 478 0.66 14.59 -30.02
CA THR A 478 2.00 14.50 -30.63
C THR A 478 1.89 14.46 -32.16
N SER A 479 3.03 14.65 -32.85
CA SER A 479 3.10 14.60 -34.32
C SER A 479 2.71 13.25 -34.91
N ASP A 480 2.81 12.17 -34.13
CA ASP A 480 2.37 10.81 -34.46
C ASP A 480 0.96 10.46 -33.92
N ASN A 481 0.15 11.49 -33.63
CA ASN A 481 -1.27 11.37 -33.23
C ASN A 481 -1.54 10.68 -31.88
N VAL A 482 -0.60 10.76 -30.93
CA VAL A 482 -0.79 10.26 -29.56
C VAL A 482 -1.26 11.39 -28.65
N VAL A 483 -2.36 11.15 -27.91
CA VAL A 483 -2.89 12.11 -26.93
C VAL A 483 -2.23 11.90 -25.56
N LEU A 484 -1.49 12.91 -25.11
CA LEU A 484 -0.83 12.98 -23.80
C LEU A 484 -1.59 13.92 -22.88
N HIS A 485 -1.72 13.54 -21.61
CA HIS A 485 -2.26 14.41 -20.56
C HIS A 485 -1.14 15.24 -19.95
N TYR A 486 -1.44 16.47 -19.60
CA TYR A 486 -0.51 17.32 -18.86
C TYR A 486 -1.22 18.11 -17.76
N SER A 487 -0.46 18.45 -16.73
CA SER A 487 -0.82 19.44 -15.72
C SER A 487 0.05 20.69 -15.84
N MET A 488 -0.51 21.85 -15.51
CA MET A 488 0.18 23.13 -15.55
C MET A 488 -0.16 23.97 -14.31
N ILE A 489 0.86 24.61 -13.75
CA ILE A 489 0.72 25.63 -12.69
C ILE A 489 1.37 26.90 -13.23
N LYS A 490 0.58 27.98 -13.30
CA LYS A 490 1.05 29.30 -13.73
C LYS A 490 1.42 30.15 -12.50
N PRO A 491 2.26 31.19 -12.65
CA PRO A 491 2.49 32.15 -11.59
C PRO A 491 1.18 32.79 -11.10
N PRO A 492 1.04 33.16 -9.80
CA PRO A 492 -0.20 33.74 -9.28
C PRO A 492 -0.64 35.04 -9.99
N ASN A 493 0.33 35.80 -10.51
CA ASN A 493 0.12 37.04 -11.28
C ASN A 493 0.41 36.83 -12.77
N PHE A 494 -0.05 35.71 -13.34
CA PHE A 494 0.17 35.37 -14.74
C PHE A 494 -0.44 36.42 -15.69
N ASP A 495 0.36 36.86 -16.66
CA ASP A 495 -0.03 37.76 -17.74
C ASP A 495 0.23 37.06 -19.07
N PRO A 496 -0.81 36.75 -19.87
CA PRO A 496 -0.65 36.03 -21.14
C PRO A 496 0.21 36.79 -22.17
N ASN A 497 0.49 38.08 -21.96
CA ASN A 497 1.34 38.90 -22.84
C ASN A 497 2.83 38.88 -22.45
N LYS A 498 3.19 38.18 -21.35
CA LYS A 498 4.58 38.04 -20.89
C LYS A 498 5.14 36.66 -21.23
N LYS A 499 6.47 36.60 -21.34
CA LYS A 499 7.22 35.34 -21.41
C LYS A 499 7.66 34.93 -20.02
N TYR A 500 7.51 33.65 -19.71
CA TYR A 500 7.91 33.06 -18.44
C TYR A 500 8.88 31.90 -18.69
N PRO A 501 9.87 31.68 -17.80
CA PRO A 501 10.61 30.42 -17.81
C PRO A 501 9.67 29.26 -17.48
N VAL A 502 9.95 28.09 -18.06
CA VAL A 502 9.17 26.87 -17.84
C VAL A 502 10.04 25.83 -17.13
N LEU A 503 9.51 25.24 -16.06
CA LEU A 503 10.04 24.02 -15.45
C LEU A 503 9.21 22.84 -15.94
N MET A 504 9.85 21.89 -16.64
CA MET A 504 9.25 20.60 -16.96
C MET A 504 9.56 19.62 -15.83
N TYR A 505 8.54 19.21 -15.08
CA TYR A 505 8.63 18.13 -14.10
C TYR A 505 8.34 16.78 -14.78
N VAL A 506 9.34 15.91 -14.82
CA VAL A 506 9.27 14.60 -15.46
C VAL A 506 9.56 13.49 -14.45
N TYR A 507 8.75 12.43 -14.51
CA TYR A 507 9.08 11.12 -13.95
C TYR A 507 9.10 10.09 -15.09
N GLY A 508 7.94 9.83 -15.72
CA GLY A 508 7.86 9.12 -17.00
C GLY A 508 8.17 7.62 -16.97
N GLY A 509 8.28 7.01 -15.78
CA GLY A 509 8.53 5.59 -15.62
C GLY A 509 7.31 4.71 -16.01
N PRO A 510 7.53 3.46 -16.43
CA PRO A 510 6.45 2.53 -16.75
C PRO A 510 5.42 2.39 -15.62
N GLY A 511 4.13 2.36 -15.95
CA GLY A 511 3.04 2.17 -14.96
C GLY A 511 2.75 3.35 -14.03
N SER A 512 3.66 4.33 -13.92
CA SER A 512 3.50 5.52 -13.07
C SER A 512 2.57 6.57 -13.65
N GLN A 513 2.16 7.56 -12.86
CA GLN A 513 1.46 8.78 -13.34
C GLN A 513 1.87 10.00 -12.51
N THR A 514 2.06 11.15 -13.14
CA THR A 514 2.24 12.45 -12.46
C THR A 514 1.05 13.38 -12.68
N VAL A 515 0.24 13.15 -13.72
CA VAL A 515 -0.94 13.96 -14.05
C VAL A 515 -2.19 13.32 -13.42
N VAL A 516 -2.35 13.52 -12.11
CA VAL A 516 -3.46 12.96 -11.33
C VAL A 516 -4.15 14.04 -10.49
N ASN A 517 -5.46 13.91 -10.30
CA ASN A 517 -6.27 14.84 -9.51
C ASN A 517 -6.13 14.55 -8.00
N ARG A 518 -4.94 14.84 -7.44
CA ARG A 518 -4.56 14.50 -6.06
C ARG A 518 -3.85 15.66 -5.38
N TRP A 519 -3.96 15.76 -4.05
CA TRP A 519 -3.19 16.72 -3.27
C TRP A 519 -1.68 16.48 -3.45
N GLY A 520 -0.93 17.53 -3.79
CA GLY A 520 0.49 17.41 -4.15
C GLY A 520 1.46 17.30 -2.97
N SER A 521 1.01 17.57 -1.75
CA SER A 521 1.84 17.59 -0.53
C SER A 521 3.14 18.41 -0.72
N SER A 522 4.25 18.03 -0.08
CA SER A 522 5.52 18.76 -0.16
C SER A 522 6.03 18.99 -1.58
N ARG A 523 5.89 18.01 -2.49
CA ARG A 523 6.26 18.16 -3.91
C ARG A 523 5.37 19.19 -4.61
N GLY A 524 4.07 19.15 -4.37
CA GLY A 524 3.13 20.15 -4.86
C GLY A 524 3.44 21.55 -4.33
N HIS A 525 3.76 21.67 -3.04
CA HIS A 525 4.18 22.95 -2.45
C HIS A 525 5.49 23.46 -3.07
N TRP A 526 6.42 22.57 -3.42
CA TRP A 526 7.63 22.95 -4.14
C TRP A 526 7.33 23.46 -5.55
N HIS A 527 6.37 22.87 -6.27
CA HIS A 527 5.91 23.42 -7.55
C HIS A 527 5.25 24.80 -7.37
N GLN A 528 4.46 25.00 -6.31
CA GLN A 528 3.83 26.28 -5.99
C GLN A 528 4.86 27.35 -5.63
N LEU A 529 5.92 26.99 -4.89
CA LEU A 529 7.08 27.86 -4.64
C LEU A 529 7.73 28.34 -5.94
N LEU A 530 7.93 27.44 -6.91
CA LEU A 530 8.49 27.81 -8.21
C LEU A 530 7.54 28.71 -9.02
N ALA A 531 6.24 28.44 -8.97
CA ALA A 531 5.23 29.31 -9.58
C ALA A 531 5.26 30.72 -8.98
N GLN A 532 5.38 30.85 -7.65
CA GLN A 532 5.54 32.14 -6.96
C GLN A 532 6.85 32.85 -7.35
N LYS A 533 7.89 32.12 -7.76
CA LYS A 533 9.14 32.67 -8.32
C LYS A 533 9.05 33.02 -9.81
N GLY A 534 7.87 32.89 -10.43
CA GLY A 534 7.62 33.28 -11.82
C GLY A 534 7.86 32.19 -12.86
N TYR A 535 7.97 30.91 -12.46
CA TYR A 535 8.01 29.80 -13.40
C TYR A 535 6.61 29.31 -13.76
N ILE A 536 6.41 28.88 -15.00
CA ILE A 536 5.31 27.96 -15.31
C ILE A 536 5.83 26.54 -15.05
N VAL A 537 5.13 25.77 -14.23
CA VAL A 537 5.48 24.36 -13.96
C VAL A 537 4.56 23.48 -14.78
N VAL A 538 5.13 22.55 -15.55
CA VAL A 538 4.39 21.63 -16.42
C VAL A 538 4.82 20.20 -16.15
N SER A 539 3.88 19.26 -16.11
CA SER A 539 4.17 17.82 -16.10
C SER A 539 3.33 17.11 -17.15
N VAL A 540 3.89 16.11 -17.81
CA VAL A 540 3.25 15.38 -18.92
C VAL A 540 3.39 13.89 -18.67
N ASP A 541 2.28 13.14 -18.78
CA ASP A 541 2.29 11.67 -18.77
C ASP A 541 2.58 11.18 -20.19
N ASN A 542 3.84 10.81 -20.45
CA ASN A 542 4.32 10.28 -21.73
C ASN A 542 3.95 8.80 -21.93
N ARG A 543 4.07 8.28 -23.17
CA ARG A 543 4.01 6.82 -23.43
C ARG A 543 4.88 6.04 -22.46
N GLY A 544 4.42 4.89 -21.99
CA GLY A 544 5.03 4.18 -20.86
C GLY A 544 4.25 4.33 -19.57
N THR A 545 3.72 5.52 -19.28
CA THR A 545 2.98 5.77 -18.03
C THR A 545 1.69 4.94 -17.94
N GLY A 546 1.24 4.70 -16.71
CA GLY A 546 0.07 3.88 -16.40
C GLY A 546 -1.27 4.57 -16.67
N GLY A 547 -2.35 3.92 -16.23
CA GLY A 547 -3.70 4.45 -16.28
C GLY A 547 -4.31 4.57 -17.68
N ARG A 548 -3.64 4.12 -18.75
CA ARG A 548 -4.08 4.30 -20.15
C ARG A 548 -4.16 3.00 -20.97
N GLY A 549 -4.16 1.86 -20.28
CA GLY A 549 -4.21 0.54 -20.88
C GLY A 549 -2.86 0.05 -21.39
N LYS A 550 -2.80 -1.25 -21.64
CA LYS A 550 -1.60 -2.01 -22.00
C LYS A 550 -0.85 -1.41 -23.19
N GLN A 551 -1.56 -1.05 -24.26
CA GLN A 551 -0.95 -0.55 -25.49
C GLN A 551 -0.18 0.76 -25.28
N PHE A 552 -0.64 1.63 -24.38
CA PHE A 552 0.04 2.88 -24.07
C PHE A 552 1.20 2.67 -23.10
N MET A 553 1.02 1.79 -22.11
CA MET A 553 1.99 1.49 -21.07
C MET A 553 3.20 0.71 -21.60
N MET A 554 3.01 -0.23 -22.52
CA MET A 554 4.10 -1.07 -23.06
C MET A 554 4.85 -0.42 -24.23
N GLN A 555 4.60 0.87 -24.50
CA GLN A 555 5.40 1.67 -25.43
C GLN A 555 6.60 2.27 -24.71
N THR A 556 7.46 1.37 -24.20
CA THR A 556 8.75 1.70 -23.58
C THR A 556 9.86 1.67 -24.63
N TYR A 557 11.00 2.27 -24.29
CA TYR A 557 12.12 2.64 -25.19
C TYR A 557 12.72 1.48 -25.97
#